data_AF-A0A7S1W9E2-F1
#
_entry.id   AF-A0A7S1W9E2-F1
#
_cell.length_a   1.000
_cell.length_b   1.000
_cell.length_c   1.000
_cell.angle_alpha   90.00
_cell.angle_beta   90.00
_cell.angle_gamma   90.00
#
_symmetry.space_group_name_H-M   'P 1'
#
loop_
_entity.id
_entity.type
_entity.pdbx_description
1 polymer ?
#
loop_
_entity_poly.entity_id
_entity_poly.type
_entity_poly.pdbx_seq_one_letter_code
_entity_poly.pdbx_strand_id
1 'polypeptide(L)'
;LNVEQQIPGGLPFKVYAGYAKAGGLGTGALFVVTLVVAQAARNVSEWWFAAWSEDEYGMSPRDYALIEAGLILGMTIVAVVRSTLYARFTVAATTQLHADMFRAVLRSPMSFFESTPLGAIINRFAKDLDYSDDLLPRASYDFIQLVAVALGALGLLIFAIPWFAIVVAVFSVGFGALLRHFLPTARQLKRLEGVTRAPSQQLFHATLSGLATIRAF
;
A
#
# COMPACT_ATOMS: atom_id res chain seq x y z
N LEU A 1 -1.96 -1.10 -32.62
CA LEU A 1 -1.87 -1.45 -31.18
C LEU A 1 -0.55 -0.88 -30.66
N ASN A 2 -0.54 0.41 -30.33
CA ASN A 2 0.64 1.03 -29.72
C ASN A 2 0.73 0.46 -28.30
N VAL A 3 1.66 -0.48 -28.14
CA VAL A 3 2.07 -0.98 -26.84
C VAL A 3 2.53 0.24 -26.06
N GLU A 4 1.72 0.69 -25.11
CA GLU A 4 2.12 1.65 -24.10
C GLU A 4 3.45 1.15 -23.54
N GLN A 5 4.55 1.86 -23.86
CA GLN A 5 5.90 1.40 -23.54
C GLN A 5 5.99 1.24 -22.02
N GLN A 6 5.89 0.01 -21.56
CA GLN A 6 5.99 -0.33 -20.15
C GLN A 6 7.42 -0.02 -19.71
N ILE A 7 7.56 0.83 -18.69
CA ILE A 7 8.87 1.22 -18.15
C ILE A 7 9.62 -0.05 -17.70
N PRO A 8 10.81 -0.34 -18.25
CA PRO A 8 11.62 -1.46 -17.78
C PRO A 8 12.13 -1.16 -16.36
N GLY A 9 11.93 -2.11 -15.43
CA GLY A 9 12.42 -1.99 -14.06
C GLY A 9 11.37 -1.58 -13.02
N GLY A 10 11.86 -1.15 -11.85
CA GLY A 10 11.03 -0.64 -10.76
C GLY A 10 10.68 0.83 -10.96
N LEU A 11 9.60 1.29 -10.32
CA LEU A 11 9.21 2.70 -10.34
C LEU A 11 10.26 3.55 -9.59
N PRO A 12 10.65 4.72 -10.13
CA PRO A 12 11.57 5.61 -9.44
C PRO A 12 10.90 6.20 -8.19
N PHE A 13 11.69 6.43 -7.14
CA PHE A 13 11.21 6.99 -5.87
C PHE A 13 10.43 8.31 -6.03
N LYS A 14 10.79 9.11 -7.05
CA LYS A 14 10.09 10.36 -7.41
C LYS A 14 8.59 10.17 -7.66
N VAL A 15 8.16 9.01 -8.16
CA VAL A 15 6.72 8.73 -8.38
C VAL A 15 5.99 8.59 -7.05
N TYR A 16 6.57 7.82 -6.11
CA TYR A 16 6.02 7.68 -4.76
C TYR A 16 6.01 9.02 -4.01
N ALA A 17 7.08 9.81 -4.13
CA ALA A 17 7.14 11.15 -3.55
C ALA A 17 6.11 12.10 -4.17
N GLY A 18 5.85 11.99 -5.47
CA GLY A 18 4.80 12.74 -6.16
C GLY A 18 3.40 12.41 -5.62
N TYR A 19 3.10 11.13 -5.45
CA TYR A 19 1.85 10.67 -4.81
C TYR A 19 1.72 11.21 -3.39
N ALA A 20 2.79 11.13 -2.60
CA ALA A 20 2.76 11.63 -1.22
C ALA A 20 2.57 13.15 -1.13
N LYS A 21 3.16 13.90 -2.07
CA LYS A 21 2.95 15.34 -2.18
C LYS A 21 1.51 15.69 -2.56
N ALA A 22 0.90 14.91 -3.46
CA ALA A 22 -0.50 15.08 -3.85
C ALA A 22 -1.47 14.88 -2.67
N GLY A 23 -1.18 13.93 -1.77
CA GLY A 23 -1.99 13.69 -0.56
C GLY A 23 -1.87 14.77 0.53
N GLY A 24 -0.92 15.68 0.40
CA GLY A 24 -0.63 16.74 1.35
C GLY A 24 0.42 16.34 2.40
N LEU A 25 1.44 17.17 2.56
CA LEU A 25 2.53 16.90 3.51
C LEU A 25 2.07 16.98 4.97
N GLY A 26 1.11 17.86 5.30
CA GLY A 26 0.61 18.02 6.67
C GLY A 26 -0.21 16.81 7.16
N THR A 27 -1.16 16.35 6.35
CA THR A 27 -1.95 15.13 6.60
C THR A 27 -1.05 13.90 6.64
N GLY A 28 -0.08 13.81 5.73
CA GLY A 28 0.94 12.75 5.74
C GLY A 28 1.80 12.75 7.00
N ALA A 29 2.29 13.92 7.44
CA ALA A 29 3.07 14.05 8.67
C ALA A 29 2.25 13.66 9.91
N LEU A 30 0.99 14.10 10.00
CA LEU A 30 0.10 13.74 11.11
C LEU A 30 -0.20 12.23 11.11
N PHE A 31 -0.37 11.61 9.94
CA PHE A 31 -0.48 10.16 9.83
C PHE A 31 0.78 9.45 10.36
N VAL A 32 1.98 9.91 10.00
CA VAL A 32 3.24 9.34 10.52
C VAL A 32 3.34 9.47 12.04
N VAL A 33 2.95 10.61 12.62
CA VAL A 33 2.93 10.81 14.08
C VAL A 33 1.97 9.80 14.74
N THR A 34 0.74 9.69 14.24
CA THR A 34 -0.23 8.72 14.80
C THR A 34 0.21 7.27 14.62
N LEU A 35 0.98 6.96 13.56
CA LEU A 35 1.58 5.66 13.36
C LEU A 35 2.64 5.33 14.42
N VAL A 36 3.52 6.28 14.75
CA VAL A 36 4.51 6.10 15.82
C VAL A 36 3.84 5.96 17.18
N VAL A 37 2.84 6.80 17.49
CA VAL A 37 2.07 6.72 18.74
C VAL A 37 1.36 5.36 18.86
N ALA A 38 0.74 4.89 17.78
CA ALA A 38 0.07 3.59 17.77
C ALA A 38 1.06 2.43 18.02
N GLN A 39 2.26 2.49 17.43
CA GLN A 39 3.27 1.46 17.64
C GLN A 39 3.82 1.49 19.08
N ALA A 40 4.05 2.68 19.64
CA ALA A 40 4.47 2.82 21.02
C ALA A 40 3.41 2.28 21.99
N ALA A 41 2.14 2.63 21.79
CA ALA A 41 1.03 2.14 22.61
C ALA A 41 0.92 0.60 22.56
N ARG A 42 1.12 0.00 21.39
CA ARG A 42 1.16 -1.46 21.24
C ARG A 42 2.31 -2.08 22.03
N ASN A 43 3.52 -1.54 21.91
CA ASN A 43 4.67 -2.04 22.66
C ASN A 43 4.46 -1.92 24.17
N VAL A 44 3.80 -0.85 24.65
CA VAL A 44 3.44 -0.67 26.06
C VAL A 44 2.41 -1.71 26.51
N SER A 45 1.39 -2.01 25.71
CA SER A 45 0.40 -3.07 26.02
C SER A 45 1.06 -4.45 26.05
N GLU A 46 1.96 -4.75 25.11
CA GLU A 46 2.73 -6.02 25.12
C GLU A 46 3.62 -6.13 26.37
N TRP A 47 4.30 -5.06 26.77
CA TRP A 47 5.08 -5.01 28.00
C TRP A 47 4.21 -5.15 29.25
N TRP A 48 3.07 -4.45 29.30
CA TRP A 48 2.13 -4.53 30.43
C TRP A 48 1.56 -5.94 30.58
N PHE A 49 1.24 -6.60 29.48
CA PHE A 49 0.77 -7.99 29.49
C PHE A 49 1.84 -8.94 30.06
N ALA A 50 3.12 -8.71 29.76
CA ALA A 50 4.22 -9.47 30.36
C ALA A 50 4.30 -9.25 31.89
N ALA A 51 4.25 -7.99 32.34
CA ALA A 51 4.26 -7.66 33.77
C ALA A 51 3.06 -8.26 34.52
N TRP A 52 1.87 -8.27 33.91
CA TRP A 52 0.70 -8.97 34.44
C TRP A 52 0.94 -10.47 34.56
N SER A 53 1.56 -11.11 33.56
CA SER A 53 1.81 -12.55 33.57
C SER A 53 2.78 -13.00 34.67
N GLU A 54 3.68 -12.14 35.11
CA GLU A 54 4.65 -12.40 36.19
C GLU A 54 4.17 -11.95 37.57
N ASP A 55 2.98 -11.34 37.66
CA ASP A 55 2.45 -10.66 38.84
C ASP A 55 3.47 -9.70 39.50
N GLU A 56 4.17 -8.91 38.66
CA GLU A 56 5.30 -8.10 39.07
C GLU A 56 4.94 -7.08 40.18
N TYR A 57 3.71 -6.56 40.16
CA TYR A 57 3.24 -5.52 41.08
C TYR A 57 2.34 -6.04 42.20
N GLY A 58 2.06 -7.35 42.27
CA GLY A 58 1.19 -7.95 43.30
C GLY A 58 -0.24 -7.38 43.32
N MET A 59 -0.74 -6.93 42.16
CA MET A 59 -2.07 -6.31 42.03
C MET A 59 -3.16 -7.38 41.89
N SER A 60 -4.41 -7.01 42.16
CA SER A 60 -5.50 -7.96 41.91
C SER A 60 -5.63 -8.24 40.40
N PRO A 61 -6.02 -9.45 39.97
CA PRO A 61 -6.24 -9.75 38.55
C PRO A 61 -7.24 -8.79 37.87
N ARG A 62 -8.18 -8.25 38.65
CA ARG A 62 -9.13 -7.25 38.18
C ARG A 62 -8.44 -5.93 37.82
N ASP A 63 -7.49 -5.47 38.63
CA ASP A 63 -6.82 -4.18 38.41
C ASP A 63 -5.90 -4.24 37.18
N TYR A 64 -5.17 -5.35 37.00
CA TYR A 64 -4.42 -5.61 35.77
C TYR A 64 -5.32 -5.58 34.52
N ALA A 65 -6.47 -6.26 34.58
CA ALA A 65 -7.41 -6.31 33.47
C ALA A 65 -8.04 -4.95 33.17
N LEU A 66 -8.31 -4.12 34.18
CA LEU A 66 -8.83 -2.76 33.99
C LEU A 66 -7.84 -1.84 33.28
N ILE A 67 -6.55 -1.92 33.65
CA ILE A 67 -5.50 -1.14 32.99
C ILE A 67 -5.34 -1.59 31.53
N GLU A 68 -5.30 -2.90 31.28
CA GLU A 68 -5.20 -3.44 29.92
C GLU A 68 -6.42 -3.07 29.06
N ALA A 69 -7.63 -3.14 29.63
CA ALA A 69 -8.84 -2.69 28.93
C ALA A 69 -8.77 -1.19 28.55
N GLY A 70 -8.20 -0.36 29.44
CA GLY A 70 -7.95 1.05 29.15
C GLY A 70 -6.95 1.27 28.01
N LEU A 71 -5.85 0.50 27.99
CA LEU A 71 -4.85 0.53 26.91
C LEU A 71 -5.46 0.11 25.57
N ILE A 72 -6.21 -0.99 25.54
CA ILE A 72 -6.90 -1.48 24.33
C ILE A 72 -7.90 -0.45 23.81
N LEU A 73 -8.67 0.19 24.70
CA LEU A 73 -9.61 1.25 24.32
C LEU A 73 -8.86 2.44 23.69
N GLY A 74 -7.78 2.90 24.33
CA GLY A 74 -6.94 3.98 23.81
C GLY A 74 -6.33 3.65 22.44
N MET A 75 -5.79 2.44 22.29
CA MET A 75 -5.24 1.95 21.02
C MET A 75 -6.31 1.89 19.92
N THR A 76 -7.54 1.49 20.25
CA THR A 76 -8.66 1.46 19.32
C THR A 76 -9.01 2.86 18.83
N ILE A 77 -9.05 3.85 19.73
CA ILE A 77 -9.30 5.26 19.37
C ILE A 77 -8.19 5.77 18.43
N VAL A 78 -6.92 5.51 18.76
CA VAL A 78 -5.79 5.90 17.92
C VAL A 78 -5.86 5.22 16.55
N ALA A 79 -6.27 3.95 16.48
CA ALA A 79 -6.43 3.22 15.22
C ALA A 79 -7.50 3.85 14.32
N VAL A 80 -8.65 4.26 14.89
CA VAL A 80 -9.72 4.95 14.15
C VAL A 80 -9.27 6.33 13.65
N VAL A 81 -8.56 7.10 14.48
CA VAL A 81 -8.00 8.40 14.06
C VAL A 81 -7.01 8.19 12.92
N ARG A 82 -6.10 7.22 13.05
CA ARG A 82 -5.10 6.90 12.04
C ARG A 82 -5.72 6.46 10.71
N SER A 83 -6.70 5.57 10.73
CA SER A 83 -7.38 5.11 9.50
C SER A 83 -8.13 6.26 8.81
N THR A 84 -8.77 7.13 9.58
CA THR A 84 -9.46 8.32 9.05
C THR A 84 -8.47 9.31 8.42
N LEU A 85 -7.33 9.57 9.07
CA LEU A 85 -6.29 10.43 8.51
C LEU A 85 -5.73 9.87 7.21
N TYR A 86 -5.47 8.57 7.16
CA TYR A 86 -4.97 7.91 5.96
C TYR A 86 -5.99 7.92 4.81
N ALA A 87 -7.27 7.70 5.11
CA ALA A 87 -8.34 7.83 4.13
C ALA A 87 -8.41 9.25 3.57
N ARG A 88 -8.36 10.29 4.42
CA ARG A 88 -8.33 11.69 3.99
C ARG A 88 -7.12 12.02 3.12
N PHE A 89 -5.94 11.54 3.50
CA PHE A 89 -4.72 11.70 2.73
C PHE A 89 -4.85 11.10 1.33
N THR A 90 -5.39 9.88 1.25
CA THR A 90 -5.59 9.17 -0.01
C THR A 90 -6.59 9.90 -0.91
N VAL A 91 -7.76 10.26 -0.38
CA VAL A 91 -8.78 10.99 -1.14
C VAL A 91 -8.23 12.31 -1.67
N ALA A 92 -7.43 13.03 -0.88
CA ALA A 92 -6.75 14.24 -1.34
C ALA A 92 -5.76 13.94 -2.48
N ALA A 93 -4.97 12.86 -2.35
CA ALA A 93 -3.99 12.46 -3.36
C ALA A 93 -4.66 12.12 -4.70
N THR A 94 -5.69 11.27 -4.69
CA THR A 94 -6.37 10.87 -5.92
C THR A 94 -7.19 11.99 -6.54
N THR A 95 -7.84 12.83 -5.73
CA THR A 95 -8.55 14.01 -6.24
C THR A 95 -7.57 14.96 -6.97
N GLN A 96 -6.39 15.17 -6.39
CA GLN A 96 -5.36 16.01 -7.01
C GLN A 96 -4.81 15.38 -8.29
N LEU A 97 -4.52 14.07 -8.28
CA LEU A 97 -4.06 13.34 -9.47
C LEU A 97 -5.09 13.38 -10.59
N HIS A 98 -6.37 13.17 -10.27
CA HIS A 98 -7.47 13.28 -11.23
C HIS A 98 -7.55 14.69 -11.83
N ALA A 99 -7.47 15.73 -11.00
CA ALA A 99 -7.48 17.11 -11.46
C ALA A 99 -6.28 17.44 -12.36
N ASP A 100 -5.09 16.93 -12.03
CA ASP A 100 -3.89 17.13 -12.83
C ASP A 100 -3.94 16.38 -14.16
N MET A 101 -4.44 15.14 -14.17
CA MET A 101 -4.70 14.40 -15.41
C MET A 101 -5.72 15.12 -16.29
N PHE A 102 -6.81 15.60 -15.72
CA PHE A 102 -7.85 16.34 -16.44
C PHE A 102 -7.31 17.64 -17.05
N ARG A 103 -6.58 18.44 -16.27
CA ARG A 103 -5.93 19.68 -16.76
C ARG A 103 -4.91 19.39 -17.85
N ALA A 104 -4.15 18.30 -17.73
CA ALA A 104 -3.17 17.91 -18.74
C ALA A 104 -3.85 17.59 -20.07
N VAL A 105 -4.95 16.82 -20.04
CA VAL A 105 -5.71 16.49 -21.26
C VAL A 105 -6.31 17.73 -21.90
N LEU A 106 -6.94 18.62 -21.14
CA LEU A 106 -7.51 19.86 -21.68
C LEU A 106 -6.48 20.80 -22.32
N ARG A 107 -5.22 20.74 -21.88
CA ARG A 107 -4.12 21.55 -22.40
C ARG A 107 -3.33 20.87 -23.52
N SER A 108 -3.68 19.63 -23.88
CA SER A 108 -3.01 18.91 -24.95
C SER A 108 -3.34 19.49 -26.32
N PRO A 109 -2.38 19.52 -27.27
CA PRO A 109 -2.62 19.96 -28.64
C PRO A 109 -3.54 18.99 -29.39
N MET A 110 -4.20 19.44 -30.46
CA MET A 110 -5.08 18.59 -31.28
C MET A 110 -4.35 17.34 -31.83
N SER A 111 -3.07 17.47 -32.14
CA SER A 111 -2.22 16.35 -32.58
C SER A 111 -2.14 15.20 -31.57
N PHE A 112 -2.26 15.46 -30.27
CA PHE A 112 -2.35 14.42 -29.25
C PHE A 112 -3.64 13.60 -29.40
N PHE A 113 -4.77 14.26 -29.66
CA PHE A 113 -6.07 13.61 -29.82
C PHE A 113 -6.21 12.87 -31.17
N GLU A 114 -5.54 13.34 -32.21
CA GLU A 114 -5.48 12.65 -33.50
C GLU A 114 -4.59 11.39 -33.44
N SER A 115 -3.50 11.44 -32.67
CA SER A 115 -2.55 10.33 -32.54
C SER A 115 -2.92 9.31 -31.46
N THR A 116 -3.74 9.71 -30.48
CA THR A 116 -4.10 8.87 -29.32
C THR A 116 -5.55 8.42 -29.41
N PRO A 117 -5.83 7.10 -29.46
CA PRO A 117 -7.20 6.60 -29.49
C PRO A 117 -7.99 7.10 -28.27
N LEU A 118 -9.20 7.63 -28.48
CA LEU A 118 -10.07 8.12 -27.40
C LEU A 118 -10.28 7.07 -26.30
N GLY A 119 -10.40 5.79 -26.69
CA GLY A 119 -10.53 4.68 -25.75
C GLY A 119 -9.35 4.52 -24.79
N ALA A 120 -8.12 4.88 -25.20
CA ALA A 120 -6.96 4.84 -24.31
C ALA A 120 -7.01 5.94 -23.25
N ILE A 121 -7.49 7.13 -23.61
CA ILE A 121 -7.71 8.24 -22.68
C ILE A 121 -8.78 7.84 -21.66
N ILE A 122 -9.91 7.32 -22.12
CA ILE A 122 -11.00 6.85 -21.25
C ILE A 122 -10.52 5.72 -20.33
N ASN A 123 -9.76 4.76 -20.86
CA ASN A 123 -9.23 3.66 -20.04
C ASN A 123 -8.29 4.15 -18.93
N ARG A 124 -7.49 5.20 -19.16
CA ARG A 124 -6.68 5.81 -18.09
C ARG A 124 -7.54 6.45 -17.00
N PHE A 125 -8.57 7.21 -17.37
CA PHE A 125 -9.48 7.82 -16.39
C PHE A 125 -10.33 6.81 -15.63
N ALA A 126 -10.69 5.69 -16.27
CA ALA A 126 -11.50 4.66 -15.62
C ALA A 126 -10.63 3.71 -14.80
N LYS A 127 -9.70 3.01 -15.45
CA LYS A 127 -8.98 1.88 -14.86
C LYS A 127 -7.81 2.32 -13.98
N ASP A 128 -6.98 3.26 -14.44
CA ASP A 128 -5.80 3.66 -13.66
C ASP A 128 -6.19 4.51 -12.44
N LEU A 129 -7.25 5.31 -12.57
CA LEU A 129 -7.81 6.04 -11.44
C LEU A 129 -8.44 5.09 -10.41
N ASP A 130 -9.21 4.09 -10.85
CA ASP A 130 -9.77 3.06 -9.96
C ASP A 130 -8.68 2.32 -9.16
N TYR A 131 -7.56 1.96 -9.81
CA TYR A 131 -6.41 1.40 -9.10
C TYR A 131 -5.81 2.37 -8.07
N SER A 132 -5.76 3.67 -8.39
CA SER A 132 -5.25 4.69 -7.48
C SER A 132 -6.20 4.97 -6.32
N ASP A 133 -7.51 4.82 -6.50
CA ASP A 133 -8.55 5.07 -5.51
C ASP A 133 -8.75 3.89 -4.54
N ASP A 134 -8.58 2.65 -5.02
CA ASP A 134 -8.92 1.47 -4.21
C ASP A 134 -7.73 0.56 -3.90
N LEU A 135 -7.05 0.05 -4.93
CA LEU A 135 -6.00 -0.96 -4.72
C LEU A 135 -4.74 -0.37 -4.10
N LEU A 136 -4.25 0.74 -4.62
CA LEU A 136 -3.02 1.39 -4.17
C LEU A 136 -3.11 1.81 -2.69
N PRO A 137 -4.18 2.46 -2.22
CA PRO A 137 -4.30 2.89 -0.82
C PRO A 137 -4.39 1.71 0.14
N ARG A 138 -5.18 0.67 -0.19
CA ARG A 138 -5.26 -0.54 0.64
C ARG A 138 -3.89 -1.22 0.76
N ALA A 139 -3.25 -1.48 -0.37
CA ALA A 139 -1.95 -2.16 -0.39
C ALA A 139 -0.85 -1.36 0.33
N SER A 140 -0.85 -0.04 0.18
CA SER A 140 0.15 0.81 0.83
C SER A 140 -0.13 1.02 2.33
N TYR A 141 -1.39 1.09 2.76
CA TYR A 141 -1.75 1.07 4.17
C TYR A 141 -1.26 -0.21 4.86
N ASP A 142 -1.58 -1.36 4.28
CA ASP A 142 -1.18 -2.67 4.82
C ASP A 142 0.34 -2.81 4.87
N PHE A 143 1.04 -2.39 3.81
CA PHE A 143 2.50 -2.41 3.75
C PHE A 143 3.12 -1.53 4.86
N ILE A 144 2.66 -0.28 5.00
CA ILE A 144 3.17 0.65 6.02
C ILE A 144 2.90 0.11 7.42
N GLN A 145 1.68 -0.41 7.66
CA GLN A 145 1.32 -1.00 8.95
C GLN A 145 2.18 -2.22 9.26
N LEU A 146 2.38 -3.12 8.30
CA LEU A 146 3.20 -4.32 8.49
C LEU A 146 4.66 -3.97 8.81
N VAL A 147 5.24 -3.02 8.07
CA VAL A 147 6.60 -2.53 8.32
C VAL A 147 6.70 -1.90 9.71
N ALA A 148 5.74 -1.06 10.10
CA ALA A 148 5.73 -0.43 11.42
C ALA A 148 5.67 -1.46 12.56
N VAL A 149 4.80 -2.46 12.43
CA VAL A 149 4.66 -3.55 13.41
C VAL A 149 5.93 -4.39 13.48
N ALA A 150 6.50 -4.76 12.32
CA ALA A 150 7.74 -5.55 12.28
C ALA A 150 8.90 -4.79 12.93
N LEU A 151 9.10 -3.52 12.59
CA LEU A 151 10.15 -2.69 13.17
C LEU A 151 9.93 -2.46 14.67
N GLY A 152 8.69 -2.21 15.10
CA GLY A 152 8.36 -2.01 16.50
C GLY A 152 8.59 -3.25 17.36
N ALA A 153 8.19 -4.43 16.87
CA ALA A 153 8.41 -5.71 17.55
C ALA A 153 9.90 -6.09 17.59
N LEU A 154 10.62 -5.95 16.47
CA LEU A 154 12.06 -6.18 16.44
C LEU A 154 12.82 -5.21 17.35
N GLY A 155 12.41 -3.95 17.39
CA GLY A 155 12.97 -2.94 18.28
C GLY A 155 12.78 -3.29 19.76
N LEU A 156 11.56 -3.69 20.15
CA LEU A 156 11.26 -4.15 21.51
C LEU A 156 12.09 -5.40 21.88
N LEU A 157 12.21 -6.34 20.96
CA LEU A 157 12.97 -7.58 21.18
C LEU A 157 14.48 -7.31 21.34
N ILE A 158 15.06 -6.43 20.52
CA ILE A 158 16.47 -6.02 20.65
C ILE A 158 16.69 -5.25 21.96
N PHE A 159 15.72 -4.43 22.38
CA PHE A 159 15.79 -3.74 23.66
C PHE A 159 15.82 -4.72 24.84
N ALA A 160 14.95 -5.73 24.82
CA ALA A 160 14.91 -6.77 25.86
C ALA A 160 16.15 -7.68 25.84
N ILE A 161 16.65 -8.03 24.65
CA ILE A 161 17.77 -8.97 24.45
C ILE A 161 18.78 -8.37 23.45
N PRO A 162 19.75 -7.54 23.89
CA PRO A 162 20.62 -6.79 22.99
C PRO A 162 21.44 -7.64 22.01
N TRP A 163 21.91 -8.82 22.42
CA TRP A 163 22.68 -9.71 21.55
C TRP A 163 21.85 -10.29 20.39
N PHE A 164 20.51 -10.29 20.52
CA PHE A 164 19.60 -10.75 19.46
C PHE A 164 19.71 -9.88 18.19
N ALA A 165 20.23 -8.65 18.29
CA ALA A 165 20.51 -7.80 17.14
C ALA A 165 21.42 -8.47 16.10
N ILE A 166 22.35 -9.33 16.54
CA ILE A 166 23.23 -10.09 15.63
C ILE A 166 22.40 -11.06 14.78
N VAL A 167 21.45 -11.76 15.39
CA VAL A 167 20.55 -12.70 14.71
C VAL A 167 19.70 -11.94 13.69
N VAL A 168 19.08 -10.83 14.10
CA VAL A 168 18.29 -9.97 13.20
C VAL A 168 19.12 -9.48 12.02
N ALA A 169 20.37 -9.07 12.23
CA ALA A 169 21.27 -8.64 11.17
C ALA A 169 21.55 -9.76 10.15
N VAL A 170 21.87 -10.97 10.61
CA VAL A 170 22.12 -12.14 9.73
C VAL A 170 20.87 -12.48 8.91
N PHE A 171 19.70 -12.55 9.55
CA PHE A 171 18.43 -12.80 8.85
C PHE A 171 18.09 -11.69 7.85
N SER A 172 18.32 -10.43 8.18
CA SER A 172 18.06 -9.29 7.29
C SER A 172 18.91 -9.34 6.02
N VAL A 173 20.19 -9.73 6.14
CA VAL A 173 21.07 -9.91 4.98
C VAL A 173 20.56 -11.06 4.09
N GLY A 174 20.23 -12.21 4.67
CA GLY A 174 19.68 -13.35 3.93
C GLY A 174 18.35 -13.01 3.24
N PHE A 175 17.45 -12.35 3.95
CA PHE A 175 16.17 -11.89 3.40
C PHE A 175 16.36 -10.84 2.30
N GLY A 176 17.32 -9.93 2.46
CA GLY A 176 17.70 -8.96 1.43
C GLY A 176 18.22 -9.64 0.16
N ALA A 177 19.05 -10.68 0.29
CA ALA A 177 19.50 -11.48 -0.84
C ALA A 177 18.34 -12.20 -1.54
N LEU A 178 17.42 -12.79 -0.77
CA LEU A 178 16.22 -13.43 -1.31
C LEU A 178 15.34 -12.41 -2.07
N LEU A 179 15.07 -11.25 -1.48
CA LEU A 179 14.28 -10.18 -2.10
C LEU A 179 14.89 -9.70 -3.41
N ARG A 180 16.22 -9.57 -3.49
CA ARG A 180 16.92 -9.17 -4.71
C ARG A 180 16.67 -10.14 -5.88
N HIS A 181 16.50 -11.42 -5.61
CA HIS A 181 16.18 -12.44 -6.63
C HIS A 181 14.67 -12.56 -6.87
N PHE A 182 13.87 -12.54 -5.81
CA PHE A 182 12.43 -12.73 -5.89
C PHE A 182 11.71 -11.56 -6.57
N LEU A 183 12.08 -10.31 -6.26
CA LEU A 183 11.37 -9.13 -6.77
C LEU A 183 11.42 -8.99 -8.31
N PRO A 184 12.58 -9.15 -8.99
CA PRO A 184 12.63 -9.17 -10.46
C PRO A 184 11.77 -10.29 -11.05
N THR A 185 11.88 -11.51 -10.51
CA THR A 185 11.14 -12.68 -11.01
C THR A 185 9.63 -12.51 -10.82
N ALA A 186 9.17 -12.07 -9.64
CA ALA A 186 7.76 -11.80 -9.39
C ALA A 186 7.20 -10.71 -10.30
N ARG A 187 7.98 -9.64 -10.57
CA ARG A 187 7.58 -8.60 -11.53
C ARG A 187 7.48 -9.16 -12.95
N GLN A 188 8.44 -9.96 -13.39
CA GLN A 188 8.40 -10.58 -14.72
C GLN A 188 7.24 -11.57 -14.85
N LEU A 189 6.95 -12.36 -13.81
CA LEU A 189 5.82 -13.27 -13.79
C LEU A 189 4.49 -12.52 -13.89
N LYS A 190 4.33 -11.43 -13.14
CA LYS A 190 3.13 -10.58 -13.22
C LYS A 190 3.00 -9.89 -14.58
N ARG A 191 4.12 -9.54 -15.22
CA ARG A 191 4.13 -9.03 -16.61
C ARG A 191 3.69 -10.11 -17.59
N LEU A 192 4.20 -11.33 -17.44
CA LEU A 192 3.83 -12.47 -18.28
C LEU A 192 2.33 -12.78 -18.17
N GLU A 193 1.80 -12.80 -16.95
CA GLU A 193 0.37 -12.96 -16.69
C GLU A 193 -0.47 -11.88 -17.39
N GLY A 194 -0.02 -10.62 -17.34
CA GLY A 194 -0.67 -9.52 -18.06
C GLY A 194 -0.70 -9.71 -19.57
N VAL A 195 0.42 -10.17 -20.16
CA VAL A 195 0.54 -10.43 -21.61
C VAL A 195 -0.27 -11.64 -22.04
N THR A 196 -0.35 -12.71 -21.24
CA THR A 196 -1.11 -13.92 -21.60
C THR A 196 -2.61 -13.75 -21.42
N ARG A 197 -3.05 -12.90 -20.49
CA ARG A 197 -4.48 -12.62 -20.24
C ARG A 197 -5.11 -11.69 -21.27
N ALA A 198 -4.35 -10.80 -21.90
CA ALA A 198 -4.90 -9.85 -22.86
C ALA A 198 -5.46 -10.50 -24.15
N PRO A 199 -4.78 -11.47 -24.81
CA PRO A 199 -5.30 -12.14 -26.00
C PRO A 199 -6.58 -12.93 -25.74
N SER A 200 -6.73 -13.57 -24.58
CA SER A 200 -7.95 -14.33 -24.27
C SER A 200 -9.17 -13.42 -24.11
N GLN A 201 -8.99 -12.25 -23.47
CA GLN A 201 -10.03 -11.22 -23.40
C GLN A 201 -10.37 -10.65 -24.78
N GLN A 202 -9.37 -10.40 -25.63
CA GLN A 202 -9.58 -9.95 -27.00
C GLN A 202 -10.33 -10.98 -27.85
N LEU A 203 -9.96 -12.25 -27.76
CA LEU A 203 -10.64 -13.34 -28.46
C LEU A 203 -12.10 -13.45 -28.02
N PHE A 204 -12.37 -13.38 -26.72
CA PHE A 204 -13.72 -13.40 -26.19
C PHE A 204 -14.57 -12.24 -26.75
N HIS A 205 -14.02 -11.02 -26.78
CA HIS A 205 -14.69 -9.87 -27.40
C HIS A 205 -14.94 -10.06 -28.89
N ALA A 206 -13.94 -10.56 -29.64
CA ALA A 206 -14.07 -10.82 -31.07
C ALA A 206 -15.15 -11.86 -31.37
N THR A 207 -15.22 -12.94 -30.59
CA THR A 207 -16.25 -13.98 -30.72
C THR A 207 -17.65 -13.44 -30.40
N LEU A 208 -17.80 -12.61 -29.36
CA LEU A 208 -19.09 -11.99 -29.05
C LEU A 208 -19.55 -11.05 -30.17
N SER A 209 -18.66 -10.21 -30.69
CA SER A 209 -18.99 -9.29 -31.79
C SER A 209 -19.25 -10.01 -33.12
N GLY A 210 -18.53 -11.11 -33.38
CA GLY A 210 -18.67 -11.93 -34.58
C GLY A 210 -19.68 -13.08 -34.47
N LEU A 211 -20.46 -13.16 -33.37
CA LEU A 211 -21.27 -14.32 -33.05
C LEU A 211 -22.29 -14.69 -34.15
N ALA A 212 -22.87 -13.68 -34.80
CA ALA A 212 -23.81 -13.89 -35.91
C ALA A 212 -23.13 -14.54 -37.12
N THR A 213 -21.92 -14.09 -37.47
CA THR A 213 -21.12 -14.66 -38.57
C THR A 213 -20.66 -16.08 -38.25
N ILE A 214 -20.18 -16.32 -37.02
CA ILE A 214 -19.75 -17.65 -36.56
C ILE A 214 -20.91 -18.65 -36.54
N ARG A 215 -22.15 -18.19 -36.29
CA ARG A 215 -23.34 -19.05 -36.36
C ARG A 215 -23.83 -19.30 -37.79
N ALA A 216 -23.49 -18.42 -38.73
CA ALA A 216 -23.99 -18.47 -40.10
C ALA A 216 -23.16 -19.35 -41.03
N PHE A 217 -21.89 -19.63 -40.68
CA PHE A 217 -20.93 -20.43 -41.45
C PHE A 217 -20.37 -21.56 -40.61
#